data_AF-A0A512E4M5-F1
#
_entry.id   AF-A0A512E4M5-F1
#
_cell.length_a   1.000
_cell.length_b   1.000
_cell.length_c   1.000
_cell.angle_alpha   90.00
_cell.angle_beta   90.00
_cell.angle_gamma   90.00
#
_symmetry.space_group_name_H-M   'P 1'
#
loop_
_entity.id
_entity.type
_entity.pdbx_description
1 polymer ?
#
loop_
_entity_poly.entity_id
_entity_poly.type
_entity_poly.pdbx_seq_one_letter_code
_entity_poly.pdbx_strand_id
1 'polypeptide(L)'
;MIMVGAILVTPAGVVPELTLVRFATLSSICRKLTTPGLEGDHESQGNRLLRRLVERADRPFTLEIITGVLMAAQLCGRGLDCNVRAIIAVVELSNDRQNYPVRVFRDPFDYDLTNADEVSRLVDHLIQTSGEAQYDGLGHRRLKHDSLI
;
A
#
# COMPACT_ATOMS: atom_id res chain seq x y z
N MET A 1 12.62 -9.92 9.39
CA MET A 1 12.02 -8.59 9.67
C MET A 1 11.29 -8.17 8.40
N ILE A 2 10.22 -7.39 8.52
CA ILE A 2 9.45 -6.85 7.41
C ILE A 2 9.48 -5.34 7.53
N MET A 3 9.86 -4.65 6.46
CA MET A 3 9.79 -3.19 6.41
C MET A 3 8.35 -2.76 6.15
N VAL A 4 7.79 -1.91 6.99
CA VAL A 4 6.42 -1.41 6.83
C VAL A 4 6.40 0.08 7.01
N GLY A 5 5.69 0.78 6.12
CA GLY A 5 5.55 2.22 6.28
C GLY A 5 4.88 2.92 5.12
N ALA A 6 4.95 4.25 5.16
CA ALA A 6 4.39 5.11 4.13
C ALA A 6 5.43 6.13 3.66
N ILE A 7 5.38 6.47 2.38
CA ILE A 7 6.10 7.59 1.80
C ILE A 7 5.08 8.71 1.63
N LEU A 8 5.26 9.78 2.41
CA LEU A 8 4.35 10.93 2.43
C LEU A 8 4.85 11.95 1.41
N VAL A 9 4.04 12.23 0.40
CA VAL A 9 4.33 13.20 -0.65
C VAL A 9 3.54 14.47 -0.34
N THR A 10 4.27 15.51 0.06
CA THR A 10 3.72 16.81 0.46
C THR A 10 4.31 17.93 -0.41
N PRO A 11 3.69 19.11 -0.46
CA PRO A 11 4.30 20.28 -1.12
C PRO A 11 5.66 20.68 -0.54
N ALA A 12 5.93 20.33 0.73
CA ALA A 12 7.21 20.59 1.40
C ALA A 12 8.31 19.56 1.04
N GLY A 13 7.93 18.44 0.43
CA GLY A 13 8.85 17.38 0.03
C GLY A 13 8.30 15.97 0.28
N VAL A 14 9.18 14.99 0.06
CA VAL A 14 8.91 13.56 0.23
C VAL A 14 9.50 13.08 1.55
N VAL A 15 8.67 12.48 2.40
CA VAL A 15 9.06 12.01 3.74
C VAL A 15 8.80 10.50 3.86
N PRO A 16 9.84 9.66 3.88
CA PRO A 16 9.68 8.23 4.11
C PRO A 16 9.55 7.94 5.62
N GLU A 17 8.43 7.37 6.02
CA GLU A 17 8.18 6.88 7.39
C GLU A 17 8.09 5.37 7.39
N LEU A 18 9.24 4.71 7.43
CA LEU A 18 9.36 3.25 7.41
C LEU A 18 9.90 2.72 8.72
N THR A 19 9.46 1.52 9.09
CA THR A 19 9.93 0.85 10.29
C THR A 19 10.10 -0.64 10.05
N LEU A 20 11.08 -1.25 10.74
CA LEU A 20 11.28 -2.69 10.71
C LEU A 20 10.41 -3.34 11.78
N VAL A 21 9.49 -4.20 11.34
CA VAL A 21 8.57 -4.92 12.22
C VAL A 21 8.85 -6.42 12.15
N ARG A 22 8.74 -7.10 13.29
CA ARG A 22 8.78 -8.56 13.31
C ARG A 22 7.49 -9.12 12.70
N PHE A 23 7.60 -10.21 11.93
CA PHE A 23 6.44 -10.88 11.33
C PHE A 23 5.35 -11.17 12.37
N ALA A 24 5.72 -11.76 13.51
CA ALA A 24 4.78 -12.06 14.60
C ALA A 24 4.03 -10.82 15.12
N THR A 25 4.67 -9.65 15.16
CA THR A 25 4.04 -8.39 15.55
C THR A 25 3.01 -7.95 14.50
N LEU A 26 3.34 -8.03 13.21
CA LEU A 26 2.40 -7.72 12.13
C LEU A 26 1.21 -8.69 12.14
N SER A 27 1.46 -9.99 12.29
CA SER A 27 0.39 -10.99 12.40
C SER A 27 -0.52 -10.71 13.60
N SER A 28 0.05 -10.29 14.74
CA SER A 28 -0.75 -9.92 15.91
C SER A 28 -1.56 -8.65 15.70
N ILE A 29 -1.05 -7.65 14.96
CA ILE A 29 -1.81 -6.44 14.60
C ILE A 29 -2.95 -6.83 13.69
N CYS A 30 -2.68 -7.61 12.64
CA CYS A 30 -3.70 -8.05 11.71
C CYS A 30 -4.83 -8.85 12.37
N ARG A 31 -4.50 -9.76 13.29
CA ARG A 31 -5.51 -10.51 14.05
C ARG A 31 -6.43 -9.59 14.87
N LYS A 32 -5.91 -8.47 15.39
CA LYS A 32 -6.74 -7.49 16.13
C LYS A 32 -7.64 -6.69 15.18
N LEU A 33 -7.16 -6.42 13.96
CA LEU A 33 -7.91 -5.67 12.95
C LEU A 33 -9.02 -6.51 12.31
N THR A 34 -8.91 -7.84 12.28
CA THR A 34 -9.91 -8.78 11.72
C THR A 34 -10.97 -9.23 12.73
N THR A 35 -11.29 -8.42 13.74
CA THR A 35 -12.29 -8.82 14.75
C THR A 35 -13.66 -9.05 14.06
N PRO A 36 -14.33 -10.21 14.25
CA PRO A 36 -15.60 -10.52 13.60
C PRO A 36 -16.67 -9.46 13.90
N GLY A 37 -17.34 -8.96 12.86
CA GLY A 37 -18.34 -7.87 12.97
C GLY A 37 -17.85 -6.49 12.48
N LEU A 38 -16.57 -6.37 12.11
CA LEU A 38 -15.98 -5.21 11.44
C LEU A 38 -15.70 -5.51 9.95
N GLU A 39 -16.58 -6.23 9.26
CA GLU A 39 -16.55 -6.40 7.79
C GLU A 39 -16.93 -5.08 7.08
N GLY A 40 -16.25 -4.00 7.44
CA GLY A 40 -16.25 -2.76 6.69
C GLY A 40 -15.18 -2.80 5.61
N ASP A 41 -15.26 -1.86 4.70
CA ASP A 41 -14.24 -1.62 3.68
C ASP A 41 -12.92 -1.17 4.34
N HIS A 42 -12.12 -2.16 4.77
CA HIS A 42 -10.83 -1.94 5.43
C HIS A 42 -9.87 -1.15 4.56
N GLU A 43 -9.97 -1.28 3.23
CA GLU A 43 -9.15 -0.52 2.29
C GLU A 43 -9.45 0.97 2.41
N SER A 44 -10.72 1.38 2.31
CA SER A 44 -11.07 2.80 2.43
C SER A 44 -10.83 3.35 3.84
N GLN A 45 -10.99 2.54 4.89
CA GLN A 45 -10.62 2.94 6.25
C GLN A 45 -9.10 3.16 6.39
N GLY A 46 -8.28 2.28 5.79
CA GLY A 46 -6.84 2.42 5.72
C GLY A 46 -6.43 3.68 4.96
N ASN A 47 -7.02 3.91 3.78
CA ASN A 47 -6.78 5.12 2.99
C ASN A 47 -7.18 6.39 3.75
N ARG A 48 -8.34 6.40 4.42
CA ARG A 48 -8.75 7.54 5.28
C ARG A 48 -7.81 7.77 6.46
N LEU A 49 -7.21 6.73 7.03
CA LEU A 49 -6.21 6.89 8.08
C LEU A 49 -4.93 7.50 7.49
N LEU A 50 -4.41 6.94 6.41
CA LEU A 50 -3.20 7.43 5.74
C LEU A 50 -3.34 8.89 5.29
N ARG A 51 -4.49 9.27 4.74
CA ARG A 51 -4.81 10.66 4.39
C ARG A 51 -4.68 11.60 5.59
N ARG A 52 -5.31 11.24 6.70
CA ARG A 52 -5.26 12.03 7.94
C ARG A 52 -3.84 12.16 8.49
N LEU A 53 -2.96 11.18 8.25
CA LEU A 53 -1.56 11.26 8.68
C LEU A 53 -0.75 12.26 7.83
N VAL A 54 -1.02 12.35 6.53
CA VAL A 54 -0.37 13.35 5.66
C VAL A 54 -0.90 14.77 5.91
N GLU A 55 -2.19 14.91 6.26
CA GLU A 55 -2.80 16.22 6.56
C GLU A 55 -2.38 16.79 7.93
N ARG A 56 -1.74 15.99 8.81
CA ARG A 56 -1.27 16.45 10.12
C ARG A 56 0.02 17.27 9.99
N ALA A 57 0.11 18.31 10.81
CA ALA A 57 1.34 19.09 10.96
C ALA A 57 2.42 18.35 11.79
N ASP A 58 2.00 17.41 12.63
CA ASP A 58 2.88 16.62 13.49
C ASP A 58 3.27 15.29 12.85
N ARG A 59 4.42 14.76 13.28
CA ARG A 59 4.91 13.46 12.83
C ARG A 59 3.92 12.34 13.20
N PRO A 60 3.47 11.52 12.24
CA PRO A 60 2.52 10.45 12.51
C PRO A 60 3.11 9.38 13.43
N PHE A 61 2.26 8.77 14.27
CA PHE A 61 2.72 7.67 15.11
C PHE A 61 2.97 6.43 14.24
N THR A 62 4.09 5.76 14.48
CA THR A 62 4.50 4.56 13.73
C THR A 62 3.40 3.48 13.68
N LEU A 63 2.65 3.31 14.77
CA LEU A 63 1.55 2.33 14.81
C LEU A 63 0.36 2.72 13.92
N GLU A 64 0.05 4.02 13.80
CA GLU A 64 -1.01 4.50 12.90
C GLU A 64 -0.61 4.26 11.44
N ILE A 65 0.66 4.48 11.09
CA ILE A 65 1.19 4.20 9.75
C ILE A 65 1.09 2.71 9.45
N ILE A 66 1.62 1.84 10.33
CA ILE A 66 1.55 0.38 10.14
C ILE A 66 0.10 -0.06 9.95
N THR A 67 -0.82 0.45 10.78
CA THR A 67 -2.25 0.10 10.72
C THR A 67 -2.86 0.54 9.39
N GLY A 68 -2.64 1.80 8.99
CA GLY A 68 -3.17 2.34 7.74
C GLY A 68 -2.67 1.57 6.52
N VAL A 69 -1.37 1.26 6.48
CA VAL A 69 -0.74 0.50 5.39
C VAL A 69 -1.31 -0.92 5.32
N LEU A 70 -1.41 -1.64 6.44
CA LEU A 70 -1.92 -3.01 6.48
C LEU A 70 -3.40 -3.10 6.07
N MET A 71 -4.20 -2.12 6.49
CA MET A 71 -5.62 -2.02 6.14
C MET A 71 -5.81 -1.68 4.66
N ALA A 72 -5.10 -0.66 4.16
CA ALA A 72 -5.12 -0.28 2.75
C ALA A 72 -4.63 -1.41 1.83
N ALA A 73 -3.66 -2.21 2.26
CA ALA A 73 -3.18 -3.39 1.52
C ALA A 73 -4.13 -4.61 1.59
N GLN A 74 -5.21 -4.56 2.38
CA GLN A 74 -6.10 -5.68 2.67
C GLN A 74 -5.38 -6.96 3.15
N LEU A 75 -4.20 -6.83 3.76
CA LEU A 75 -3.35 -7.98 4.10
C LEU A 75 -3.87 -8.77 5.30
N CYS A 76 -4.59 -8.11 6.20
CA CYS A 76 -5.00 -8.73 7.44
C CYS A 76 -6.10 -9.78 7.27
N GLY A 77 -6.97 -9.64 6.26
CA GLY A 77 -8.01 -10.65 5.93
C GLY A 77 -7.51 -11.83 5.10
N ARG A 78 -6.38 -11.68 4.39
CA ARG A 78 -5.84 -12.71 3.46
C ARG A 78 -4.66 -13.50 4.02
N GLY A 79 -4.13 -13.09 5.17
CA GLY A 79 -2.93 -13.66 5.78
C GLY A 79 -1.66 -13.04 5.22
N LEU A 80 -0.73 -12.68 6.12
CA LEU A 80 0.58 -12.18 5.74
C LEU A 80 1.50 -13.36 5.38
N ASP A 81 1.98 -13.42 4.15
CA ASP A 81 2.94 -14.43 3.69
C ASP A 81 4.32 -14.19 4.34
N CYS A 82 5.01 -15.28 4.70
CA CYS A 82 6.36 -15.24 5.27
C CYS A 82 7.42 -14.71 4.27
N ASN A 83 7.12 -14.72 2.98
CA ASN A 83 7.97 -14.17 1.93
C ASN A 83 7.86 -12.65 1.78
N VAL A 84 6.93 -11.98 2.48
CA VAL A 84 6.83 -10.51 2.43
C VAL A 84 8.08 -9.89 3.08
N ARG A 85 8.73 -8.99 2.35
CA ARG A 85 9.94 -8.27 2.80
C ARG A 85 9.65 -6.81 3.08
N ALA A 86 8.79 -6.17 2.29
CA ALA A 86 8.33 -4.80 2.57
C ALA A 86 6.86 -4.57 2.20
N ILE A 87 6.21 -3.63 2.89
CA ILE A 87 4.86 -3.14 2.58
C ILE A 87 4.90 -1.61 2.66
N ILE A 88 4.73 -0.95 1.52
CA ILE A 88 4.91 0.50 1.41
C ILE A 88 3.70 1.12 0.74
N ALA A 89 3.11 2.11 1.40
CA ALA A 89 2.11 2.99 0.80
C ALA A 89 2.75 4.29 0.31
N VAL A 90 2.33 4.82 -0.84
CA VAL A 90 2.64 6.20 -1.23
C VAL A 90 1.39 7.04 -1.02
N VAL A 91 1.50 8.06 -0.18
CA VAL A 91 0.37 8.89 0.22
C VAL A 91 0.62 10.32 -0.25
N GLU A 92 -0.23 10.83 -1.12
CA GLU A 92 -0.09 12.16 -1.73
C GLU A 92 -1.26 13.06 -1.33
N LEU A 93 -0.98 14.34 -1.07
CA LEU A 93 -2.00 15.36 -0.79
C LEU A 93 -2.84 15.78 -2.02
N SER A 94 -2.58 15.19 -3.20
CA SER A 94 -3.28 15.57 -4.42
C SER A 94 -4.79 15.28 -4.31
N ASN A 95 -5.59 16.18 -4.88
CA ASN A 95 -7.01 16.36 -4.56
C ASN A 95 -7.97 15.23 -5.01
N ASP A 96 -7.48 14.15 -5.62
CA ASP A 96 -8.35 13.20 -6.33
C ASP A 96 -8.14 11.71 -5.99
N ARG A 97 -7.13 11.37 -5.18
CA ARG A 97 -6.83 9.96 -4.91
C ARG A 97 -7.47 9.48 -3.62
N GLN A 98 -8.64 8.84 -3.75
CA GLN A 98 -9.23 8.05 -2.66
C GLN A 98 -8.49 6.73 -2.43
N ASN A 99 -7.67 6.30 -3.39
CA ASN A 99 -6.87 5.07 -3.33
C ASN A 99 -5.39 5.42 -3.43
N TYR A 100 -4.68 5.26 -2.31
CA TYR A 100 -3.23 5.40 -2.25
C TYR A 100 -2.60 4.09 -2.73
N PRO A 101 -1.64 4.11 -3.66
CA PRO A 101 -1.00 2.89 -4.11
C PRO A 101 -0.21 2.28 -2.94
N VAL A 102 -0.59 1.06 -2.58
CA VAL A 102 0.15 0.24 -1.61
C VAL A 102 0.77 -0.93 -2.35
N ARG A 103 2.07 -1.11 -2.15
CA ARG A 103 2.81 -2.25 -2.71
C ARG A 103 3.36 -3.16 -1.64
N VAL A 104 3.31 -4.45 -1.98
CA VAL A 104 3.87 -5.55 -1.19
C VAL A 104 5.05 -6.10 -1.97
N PHE A 105 6.24 -5.96 -1.39
CA PHE A 105 7.49 -6.47 -1.95
C PHE A 105 7.81 -7.83 -1.35
N ARG A 106 8.09 -8.79 -2.23
CA ARG A 106 8.54 -10.14 -1.85
C ARG A 106 10.04 -10.35 -2.07
N ASP A 107 10.61 -9.56 -2.98
CA ASP A 107 12.05 -9.50 -3.22
C ASP A 107 12.76 -8.66 -2.14
N PRO A 108 14.10 -8.79 -2.00
CA PRO A 108 14.88 -7.90 -1.15
C PRO A 108 14.57 -6.42 -1.44
N PHE A 109 14.34 -5.66 -0.38
CA PHE A 109 14.05 -4.23 -0.47
C PHE A 109 15.34 -3.47 -0.18
N ASP A 110 16.10 -3.18 -1.23
CA ASP A 110 17.46 -2.62 -1.14
C ASP A 110 17.53 -1.13 -1.52
N TYR A 111 16.40 -0.41 -1.47
CA TYR A 111 16.36 1.03 -1.78
C TYR A 111 17.03 1.86 -0.68
N ASP A 112 17.93 2.78 -1.06
CA ASP A 112 18.46 3.81 -0.17
C ASP A 112 17.44 4.93 0.05
N LEU A 113 16.76 4.86 1.19
CA LEU A 113 15.73 5.82 1.57
C LEU A 113 16.28 7.14 2.11
N THR A 114 17.60 7.23 2.29
CA THR A 114 18.28 8.49 2.65
C THR A 114 18.60 9.32 1.42
N ASN A 115 18.59 8.70 0.23
CA ASN A 115 18.81 9.34 -1.05
C ASN A 115 17.48 9.81 -1.65
N ALA A 116 17.30 11.13 -1.72
CA ALA A 116 16.08 11.74 -2.26
C ALA A 116 15.79 11.35 -3.72
N ASP A 117 16.82 11.16 -4.55
CA ASP A 117 16.64 10.76 -5.95
C ASP A 117 16.13 9.31 -6.06
N GLU A 118 16.62 8.44 -5.17
CA GLU A 118 16.23 7.04 -5.13
C GLU A 118 14.81 6.87 -4.58
N VAL A 119 14.45 7.64 -3.54
CA VAL A 119 13.08 7.73 -3.04
C VAL A 119 12.13 8.25 -4.12
N SER A 120 12.54 9.26 -4.90
CA SER A 120 11.72 9.82 -5.99
C SER A 120 11.47 8.76 -7.08
N ARG A 121 12.50 8.02 -7.50
CA ARG A 121 12.36 6.90 -8.45
C ARG A 121 11.45 5.79 -7.92
N LEU A 122 11.55 5.47 -6.63
CA LEU A 122 10.67 4.50 -5.99
C LEU A 122 9.22 4.98 -6.02
N VAL A 123 8.96 6.24 -5.69
CA VAL A 123 7.62 6.85 -5.75
C VAL A 123 7.06 6.79 -7.18
N ASP A 124 7.84 7.19 -8.19
CA ASP A 124 7.42 7.14 -9.59
C ASP A 124 7.10 5.70 -10.03
N HIS A 125 7.95 4.74 -9.68
CA HIS A 125 7.72 3.32 -9.97
C HIS A 125 6.42 2.81 -9.31
N LEU A 126 6.18 3.19 -8.06
CA LEU A 126 4.98 2.80 -7.31
C LEU A 126 3.71 3.39 -7.92
N ILE A 127 3.76 4.65 -8.36
CA ILE A 127 2.63 5.32 -9.01
C ILE A 127 2.36 4.73 -10.40
N GLN A 128 3.39 4.59 -11.25
CA GLN A 128 3.24 4.10 -12.63
C GLN A 128 2.65 2.68 -12.66
N THR A 129 3.19 1.79 -11.83
CA THR A 129 2.73 0.39 -11.82
C THR A 129 1.37 0.19 -11.17
N SER A 130 0.89 1.15 -10.36
CA SER A 130 -0.48 1.15 -9.86
C SER A 130 -1.52 1.61 -10.91
N GLY A 131 -1.07 2.38 -11.91
CA GLY A 131 -1.89 2.77 -13.07
C GLY A 131 -2.00 1.68 -14.15
N GLU A 132 -1.03 0.78 -14.25
CA GLU A 132 -1.02 -0.30 -15.25
C GLU A 132 -1.87 -1.52 -14.84
N ALA A 133 -2.10 -1.74 -13.54
CA ALA A 133 -2.89 -2.88 -13.05
C ALA A 133 -4.40 -2.79 -13.33
N GLN A 134 -4.88 -1.75 -14.02
CA GLN A 134 -6.29 -1.61 -14.43
C GLN A 134 -6.59 -2.07 -15.88
N TYR A 135 -5.60 -2.48 -16.67
CA TYR A 135 -5.80 -2.96 -18.05
C TYR A 135 -5.08 -4.29 -18.34
N ASP A 136 -5.36 -5.35 -17.60
CA ASP A 136 -4.99 -6.71 -18.02
C ASP A 136 -5.99 -7.76 -17.53
N GLY A 137 -7.27 -7.51 -17.85
CA GLY A 137 -8.39 -8.30 -17.37
C GLY A 137 -9.54 -8.51 -18.35
N LEU A 138 -9.31 -8.41 -19.67
CA LEU A 138 -10.27 -8.93 -20.66
C LEU A 138 -9.51 -9.67 -21.76
N GLY A 139 -9.34 -10.97 -21.50
CA GLY A 139 -8.67 -11.90 -22.39
C GLY A 139 -9.33 -12.00 -23.76
N HIS A 140 -8.48 -12.30 -24.73
CA HIS A 140 -8.83 -12.99 -25.96
C HIS A 140 -9.89 -14.09 -25.74
N ARG A 141 -11.05 -13.92 -26.38
CA ARG A 141 -11.73 -15.04 -27.04
C ARG A 141 -12.01 -14.67 -28.49
N ARG A 142 -11.10 -15.08 -29.36
CA ARG A 142 -11.43 -15.41 -30.75
C ARG A 142 -12.19 -16.73 -30.72
N LEU A 143 -13.46 -16.72 -31.09
CA LEU A 143 -14.11 -17.89 -31.69
C LEU A 143 -14.82 -17.42 -32.97
N LYS A 144 -14.39 -18.04 -34.07
CA LYS A 144 -15.01 -18.03 -35.40
C LYS A 144 -16.21 -19.00 -35.42
N HIS A 145 -17.02 -18.89 -36.48
CA HIS A 145 -18.13 -19.75 -36.94
C HIS A 145 -19.46 -19.56 -36.18
N ASP A 146 -20.64 -19.56 -36.79
CA ASP A 146 -21.11 -19.68 -38.17
C ASP A 146 -22.59 -19.22 -38.22
N SER A 147 -23.03 -18.83 -39.41
CA SER A 147 -24.38 -18.70 -39.99
C SER A 147 -25.67 -18.96 -39.18
N LEU A 148 -26.64 -18.06 -39.42
CA LEU A 148 -28.11 -18.22 -39.68
C LEU A 148 -28.75 -16.91 -39.18
N ILE A 149 -29.34 -16.07 -40.02
CA ILE A 149 -30.61 -16.22 -40.77
C ILE A 149 -30.49 -15.51 -42.13
#